data_AF-A0AAI9UXX3-F1
#
_entry.id   AF-A0AAI9UXX3-F1
#
_cell.length_a   1.000
_cell.length_b   1.000
_cell.length_c   1.000
_cell.angle_alpha   90.00
_cell.angle_beta   90.00
_cell.angle_gamma   90.00
#
_symmetry.space_group_name_H-M   'P 1'
#
loop_
_entity.id
_entity.type
_entity.pdbx_description
1 polymer ?
#
loop_
_entity_poly.entity_id
_entity_poly.type
_entity_poly.pdbx_seq_one_letter_code
_entity_poly.pdbx_strand_id
1 'polypeptide(L)'
;MLALGAMQANILGASGCHNSLRFALEHYLQSITSLRGAVLDSTLARKDSILWSTFFLGLFELLQDASGQKWLQHMVFGTSQALIASGPSACTSGTMRKFFIQARTFEVCRSIIFNQSSFLAAPEWMKVTQNLSEEANIQSRVSVDDILNMIVLCSRLRARTGQFIRTYASFPGVEVPSIDALELATEGFYLRDALETWKLDASFSSAQHNEMLLAMSYYSATSIYLSGNYDYDLHHWQAMTVAVPVLSRDEIVKHVEDILQTTREALRSSTLSPLLHLFPLRVAGARSREHSQRQAVTECLLEVKKQFAVANAMLVELDELWSLSPIQTPLDS
;
A
#
# COMPACT_ATOMS: atom_id res chain seq x y z
N MET A 1 3.41 8.86 -21.51
CA MET A 1 4.43 9.80 -21.00
C MET A 1 4.06 11.27 -21.22
N LEU A 2 3.69 11.71 -22.43
CA LEU A 2 3.30 13.11 -22.68
C LEU A 2 2.16 13.60 -21.77
N ALA A 3 1.12 12.77 -21.59
CA ALA A 3 0.00 13.08 -20.70
C ALA A 3 0.45 13.36 -19.26
N LEU A 4 1.32 12.50 -18.70
CA LEU A 4 1.88 12.66 -17.36
C LEU A 4 2.72 13.93 -17.23
N GLY A 5 3.62 14.19 -18.17
CA GLY A 5 4.48 15.37 -18.14
C GLY A 5 3.68 16.68 -18.21
N ALA A 6 2.68 16.73 -19.09
CA ALA A 6 1.79 17.88 -19.20
C ALA A 6 0.91 18.08 -17.95
N MET A 7 0.45 16.99 -17.33
CA MET A 7 -0.28 17.05 -16.07
C MET A 7 0.61 17.56 -14.92
N GLN A 8 1.85 17.08 -14.82
CA GLN A 8 2.79 17.55 -13.82
C GLN A 8 3.10 19.04 -14.00
N ALA A 9 3.30 19.49 -15.23
CA ALA A 9 3.51 20.91 -15.53
C ALA A 9 2.30 21.77 -15.13
N ASN A 10 1.09 21.26 -15.32
CA ASN A 10 -0.14 21.90 -14.86
C ASN A 10 -0.20 22.01 -13.32
N ILE A 11 0.11 20.92 -12.61
CA ILE A 11 0.15 20.89 -11.13
C ILE A 11 1.17 21.90 -10.58
N LEU A 12 2.35 21.99 -11.21
CA LEU A 12 3.42 22.90 -10.79
C LEU A 12 3.18 24.36 -11.22
N GLY A 13 2.06 24.66 -11.89
CA GLY A 13 1.71 26.03 -12.30
C GLY A 13 2.62 26.61 -13.38
N ALA A 14 3.21 25.77 -14.24
CA ALA A 14 4.02 26.26 -15.36
C ALA A 14 3.18 27.13 -16.33
N SER A 15 3.79 28.19 -16.87
CA SER A 15 3.15 29.15 -17.78
C SER A 15 2.38 28.44 -18.91
N GLY A 16 1.06 28.70 -19.04
CA GLY A 16 0.18 28.05 -20.02
C GLY A 16 -0.76 26.96 -19.48
N CYS A 17 -0.92 26.85 -18.15
CA CYS A 17 -1.80 25.95 -17.38
C CYS A 17 -3.02 25.36 -18.14
N HIS A 18 -3.91 26.17 -18.72
CA HIS A 18 -5.09 25.67 -19.44
C HIS A 18 -4.77 24.84 -20.70
N ASN A 19 -3.71 25.19 -21.43
CA ASN A 19 -3.25 24.40 -22.57
C ASN A 19 -2.61 23.10 -22.10
N SER A 20 -1.88 23.12 -20.98
CA SER A 20 -1.23 21.92 -20.42
C SER A 20 -2.25 20.88 -19.97
N LEU A 21 -3.33 21.27 -19.27
CA LEU A 21 -4.37 20.33 -18.86
C LEU A 21 -5.09 19.70 -20.06
N ARG A 22 -5.51 20.52 -21.03
CA ARG A 22 -6.17 20.02 -22.24
C ARG A 22 -5.27 19.04 -23.00
N PHE A 23 -4.01 19.42 -23.22
CA PHE A 23 -3.01 18.58 -23.88
C PHE A 23 -2.77 17.27 -23.13
N ALA A 24 -2.76 17.32 -21.79
CA ALA A 24 -2.62 16.14 -20.95
C ALA A 24 -3.79 15.15 -21.15
N LEU A 25 -5.02 15.66 -21.15
CA LEU A 25 -6.24 14.87 -21.34
C LEU A 25 -6.35 14.29 -22.76
N GLU A 26 -6.02 15.08 -23.78
CA GLU A 26 -6.01 14.62 -25.18
C GLU A 26 -5.04 13.44 -25.38
N HIS A 27 -3.82 13.56 -24.87
CA HIS A 27 -2.84 12.47 -24.98
C HIS A 27 -3.16 11.28 -24.08
N TYR A 28 -3.83 11.47 -22.94
CA TYR A 28 -4.32 10.38 -22.11
C TYR A 28 -5.38 9.57 -22.87
N LEU A 29 -6.38 10.24 -23.47
CA LEU A 29 -7.42 9.59 -24.28
C LEU A 29 -6.82 8.85 -25.47
N GLN A 30 -5.92 9.50 -26.21
CA GLN A 30 -5.21 8.87 -27.33
C GLN A 30 -4.46 7.60 -26.89
N SER A 31 -3.76 7.67 -25.76
CA SER A 31 -2.98 6.56 -25.22
C SER A 31 -3.87 5.38 -24.81
N ILE A 32 -5.05 5.62 -24.25
CA ILE A 32 -6.05 4.58 -23.95
C ILE A 32 -6.52 3.90 -25.23
N THR A 33 -6.88 4.67 -26.26
CA THR A 33 -7.34 4.12 -27.55
C THR A 33 -6.26 3.25 -28.19
N SER A 34 -5.01 3.73 -28.22
CA SER A 34 -3.88 2.96 -28.75
C SER A 34 -3.58 1.71 -27.93
N LEU A 35 -3.63 1.80 -26.60
CA LEU A 35 -3.43 0.65 -25.71
C LEU A 35 -4.49 -0.43 -25.96
N ARG A 36 -5.76 -0.04 -26.10
CA ARG A 36 -6.85 -0.97 -26.40
C ARG A 36 -6.60 -1.71 -27.72
N GLY A 37 -6.14 -1.00 -28.75
CA GLY A 37 -5.74 -1.62 -30.02
C GLY A 37 -4.55 -2.57 -29.87
N ALA A 38 -3.52 -2.17 -29.11
CA ALA A 38 -2.30 -2.95 -28.91
C ALA A 38 -2.55 -4.26 -28.14
N VAL A 39 -3.47 -4.24 -27.16
CA VAL A 39 -3.85 -5.45 -26.40
C VAL A 39 -4.54 -6.49 -27.29
N LEU A 40 -5.28 -6.07 -28.32
CA LEU A 40 -5.97 -6.97 -29.25
C LEU A 40 -5.03 -7.61 -30.30
N ASP A 41 -3.84 -7.03 -30.53
CA ASP A 41 -2.85 -7.49 -31.53
C ASP A 41 -1.50 -7.78 -30.84
N SER A 42 -1.52 -8.73 -29.90
CA SER A 42 -0.42 -8.93 -28.94
C SER A 42 0.74 -9.78 -29.50
N THR A 43 1.75 -9.13 -30.08
CA THR A 43 3.07 -9.75 -30.34
C THR A 43 4.02 -9.57 -29.13
N LEU A 44 5.06 -10.42 -29.01
CA LEU A 44 6.02 -10.38 -27.89
C LEU A 44 6.68 -9.00 -27.67
N ALA A 45 7.10 -8.33 -28.75
CA ALA A 45 7.74 -7.01 -28.66
C ALA A 45 6.81 -5.89 -28.14
N ARG A 46 5.49 -6.10 -28.19
CA ARG A 46 4.49 -5.13 -27.69
C ARG A 46 4.16 -5.32 -26.21
N LYS A 47 4.53 -6.45 -25.60
CA LYS A 47 4.17 -6.77 -24.20
C LYS A 47 4.74 -5.75 -23.21
N ASP A 48 6.02 -5.41 -23.34
CA ASP A 48 6.67 -4.39 -22.50
C ASP A 48 6.00 -3.02 -22.65
N SER A 49 5.68 -2.63 -23.89
CA SER A 49 5.03 -1.35 -24.17
C SER A 49 3.61 -1.29 -23.60
N ILE A 50 2.87 -2.40 -23.67
CA ILE A 50 1.54 -2.53 -23.04
C ILE A 50 1.64 -2.35 -21.53
N LEU A 51 2.57 -3.04 -20.87
CA LEU A 51 2.77 -2.97 -19.43
C LEU A 51 3.14 -1.56 -18.96
N TRP A 52 4.17 -0.95 -19.55
CA TRP A 52 4.55 0.43 -19.24
C TRP A 52 3.41 1.41 -19.52
N SER A 53 2.67 1.23 -20.61
CA SER A 53 1.52 2.08 -20.92
C SER A 53 0.42 1.97 -19.86
N THR A 54 0.06 0.75 -19.44
CA THR A 54 -0.94 0.56 -18.37
C THR A 54 -0.50 1.24 -17.06
N PHE A 55 0.76 1.04 -16.67
CA PHE A 55 1.28 1.63 -15.44
C PHE A 55 1.28 3.16 -15.48
N PHE A 56 1.75 3.77 -16.58
CA PHE A 56 1.76 5.23 -16.71
C PHE A 56 0.37 5.85 -16.79
N LEU A 57 -0.60 5.16 -17.40
CA LEU A 57 -1.99 5.61 -17.40
C LEU A 57 -2.60 5.53 -15.99
N GLY A 58 -2.29 4.48 -15.22
CA GLY A 58 -2.66 4.40 -13.81
C GLY A 58 -2.06 5.54 -12.98
N LEU A 59 -0.78 5.89 -13.19
CA LEU A 59 -0.18 7.06 -12.52
C LEU A 59 -0.90 8.37 -12.88
N PHE A 60 -1.34 8.52 -14.13
CA PHE A 60 -2.08 9.71 -14.54
C PHE A 60 -3.41 9.81 -13.81
N GLU A 61 -4.08 8.69 -13.62
CA GLU A 61 -5.34 8.63 -12.89
C GLU A 61 -5.16 8.99 -11.42
N LEU A 62 -4.05 8.63 -10.78
CA LEU A 62 -3.74 9.07 -9.40
C LEU A 62 -3.56 10.59 -9.26
N LEU A 63 -3.07 11.26 -10.29
CA LEU A 63 -2.91 12.72 -10.32
C LEU A 63 -4.26 13.45 -10.45
N GLN A 64 -5.25 12.83 -11.11
CA GLN A 64 -6.50 13.48 -11.52
C GLN A 64 -7.75 13.00 -10.78
N ASP A 65 -7.84 11.71 -10.50
CA ASP A 65 -9.03 11.08 -9.92
C ASP A 65 -8.95 11.08 -8.40
N ALA A 66 -9.70 12.02 -7.80
CA ALA A 66 -9.82 12.15 -6.36
C ALA A 66 -10.43 10.92 -5.66
N SER A 67 -11.15 10.06 -6.39
CA SER A 67 -11.77 8.86 -5.82
C SER A 67 -10.82 7.66 -5.74
N GLY A 68 -9.75 7.66 -6.54
CA GLY A 68 -8.84 6.51 -6.70
C GLY A 68 -9.45 5.29 -7.41
N GLN A 69 -10.73 5.32 -7.80
CA GLN A 69 -11.42 4.15 -8.37
C GLN A 69 -10.93 3.83 -9.77
N LYS A 70 -10.62 4.83 -10.60
CA LYS A 70 -10.07 4.61 -11.94
C LYS A 70 -8.72 3.91 -11.86
N TRP A 71 -7.84 4.44 -11.00
CA TRP A 71 -6.53 3.82 -10.75
C TRP A 71 -6.66 2.39 -10.24
N LEU A 72 -7.56 2.13 -9.28
CA LEU A 72 -7.78 0.78 -8.78
C LEU A 72 -8.18 -0.18 -9.91
N GLN A 73 -9.15 0.21 -10.75
CA GLN A 73 -9.57 -0.59 -11.89
C GLN A 73 -8.41 -0.82 -12.88
N HIS A 74 -7.64 0.24 -13.17
CA HIS A 74 -6.51 0.17 -14.10
C HIS A 74 -5.41 -0.76 -13.58
N MET A 75 -5.06 -0.65 -12.31
CA MET A 75 -4.06 -1.52 -11.70
C MET A 75 -4.52 -2.97 -11.69
N VAL A 76 -5.73 -3.25 -11.17
CA VAL A 76 -6.21 -4.62 -10.99
C VAL A 76 -6.44 -5.32 -12.32
N PHE A 77 -7.16 -4.68 -13.26
CA PHE A 77 -7.59 -5.31 -14.51
C PHE A 77 -6.66 -5.02 -15.69
N GLY A 78 -5.77 -4.04 -15.59
CA GLY A 78 -4.76 -3.72 -16.58
C GLY A 78 -3.38 -4.24 -16.18
N THR A 79 -2.70 -3.52 -15.31
CA THR A 79 -1.29 -3.77 -14.98
C THR A 79 -1.05 -5.13 -14.33
N SER A 80 -1.81 -5.49 -13.30
CA SER A 80 -1.65 -6.75 -12.57
C SER A 80 -2.01 -7.95 -13.45
N GLN A 81 -3.10 -7.89 -14.23
CA GLN A 81 -3.42 -8.96 -15.19
C GLN A 81 -2.36 -9.13 -16.28
N ALA A 82 -1.82 -8.03 -16.80
CA ALA A 82 -0.75 -8.10 -17.79
C ALA A 82 0.53 -8.71 -17.19
N LEU A 83 0.89 -8.39 -15.94
CA LEU A 83 2.00 -9.03 -15.23
C LEU A 83 1.76 -10.53 -15.01
N ILE A 84 0.58 -10.90 -14.54
CA ILE A 84 0.18 -12.31 -14.34
C ILE A 84 0.30 -13.08 -15.66
N ALA A 85 -0.19 -12.50 -16.77
CA ALA A 85 -0.11 -13.10 -18.10
C ALA A 85 1.32 -13.21 -18.65
N SER A 86 2.23 -12.30 -18.27
CA SER A 86 3.66 -12.41 -18.58
C SER A 86 4.36 -13.50 -17.78
N GLY A 87 3.87 -13.78 -16.57
CA GLY A 87 4.43 -14.76 -15.64
C GLY A 87 5.68 -14.27 -14.90
N PRO A 88 6.02 -14.92 -13.78
CA PRO A 88 7.13 -14.51 -12.91
C PRO A 88 8.50 -14.61 -13.60
N SER A 89 8.69 -15.60 -14.49
CA SER A 89 9.97 -15.81 -15.19
C SER A 89 10.36 -14.64 -16.09
N ALA A 90 9.39 -13.93 -16.67
CA ALA A 90 9.62 -12.72 -17.47
C ALA A 90 10.22 -11.58 -16.64
N CYS A 91 10.00 -11.57 -15.32
CA CYS A 91 10.42 -10.50 -14.42
C CYS A 91 11.84 -10.69 -13.84
N THR A 92 12.58 -11.71 -14.30
CA THR A 92 13.90 -12.06 -13.75
C THR A 92 15.05 -11.23 -14.34
N SER A 93 14.87 -10.61 -15.51
CA SER A 93 15.91 -9.80 -16.15
C SER A 93 15.35 -8.71 -17.07
N GLY A 94 16.23 -7.86 -17.59
CA GLY A 94 15.90 -6.89 -18.64
C GLY A 94 14.93 -5.77 -18.22
N THR A 95 14.20 -5.25 -19.20
CA THR A 95 13.18 -4.20 -19.06
C THR A 95 12.00 -4.63 -18.18
N MET A 96 11.61 -5.90 -18.29
CA MET A 96 10.52 -6.48 -17.51
C MET A 96 10.84 -6.58 -16.02
N ARG A 97 12.08 -6.92 -15.64
CA ARG A 97 12.52 -6.83 -14.25
C ARG A 97 12.40 -5.41 -13.68
N LYS A 98 12.87 -4.41 -14.43
CA LYS A 98 12.78 -2.99 -14.01
C LYS A 98 11.33 -2.56 -13.83
N PHE A 99 10.47 -2.93 -14.78
CA PHE A 99 9.04 -2.68 -14.68
C PHE A 99 8.44 -3.33 -13.42
N PHE A 100 8.73 -4.61 -13.20
CA PHE A 100 8.23 -5.36 -12.05
C PHE A 100 8.61 -4.69 -10.73
N ILE A 101 9.88 -4.31 -10.54
CA ILE A 101 10.35 -3.62 -9.33
C ILE A 101 9.53 -2.35 -9.07
N GLN A 102 9.26 -1.56 -10.12
CA GLN A 102 8.48 -0.32 -10.00
C GLN A 102 7.00 -0.60 -9.71
N ALA A 103 6.37 -1.47 -10.49
CA ALA A 103 4.94 -1.77 -10.36
C ALA A 103 4.60 -2.49 -9.05
N ARG A 104 5.52 -3.32 -8.54
CA ARG A 104 5.34 -4.10 -7.30
C ARG A 104 4.99 -3.23 -6.11
N THR A 105 5.69 -2.12 -5.90
CA THR A 105 5.43 -1.22 -4.75
C THR A 105 3.99 -0.69 -4.78
N PHE A 106 3.46 -0.38 -5.96
CA PHE A 106 2.10 0.10 -6.14
C PHE A 106 1.07 -0.99 -5.93
N GLU A 107 1.34 -2.20 -6.42
CA GLU A 107 0.48 -3.37 -6.19
C GLU A 107 0.42 -3.75 -4.70
N VAL A 108 1.56 -3.68 -3.98
CA VAL A 108 1.64 -3.87 -2.53
C VAL A 108 0.80 -2.83 -1.79
N CYS A 109 0.97 -1.54 -2.13
CA CYS A 109 0.18 -0.45 -1.54
C CYS A 109 -1.32 -0.62 -1.83
N ARG A 110 -1.67 -0.99 -3.06
CA ARG A 110 -3.06 -1.27 -3.46
C ARG A 110 -3.65 -2.39 -2.61
N SER A 111 -2.94 -3.52 -2.46
CA SER A 111 -3.46 -4.66 -1.72
C SER A 111 -3.82 -4.29 -0.29
N ILE A 112 -2.95 -3.54 0.39
CA ILE A 112 -3.17 -3.16 1.78
C ILE A 112 -4.18 -2.03 1.96
N ILE A 113 -4.20 -1.03 1.07
CA ILE A 113 -5.20 0.06 1.11
C ILE A 113 -6.61 -0.52 0.93
N PHE A 114 -6.80 -1.45 0.01
CA PHE A 114 -8.14 -1.99 -0.25
C PHE A 114 -8.47 -3.28 0.52
N ASN A 115 -7.62 -3.71 1.47
CA ASN A 115 -7.78 -4.97 2.21
C ASN A 115 -7.98 -6.19 1.28
N GLN A 116 -7.29 -6.21 0.14
CA GLN A 116 -7.40 -7.26 -0.87
C GLN A 116 -6.12 -8.08 -0.94
N SER A 117 -6.25 -9.36 -1.32
CA SER A 117 -5.07 -10.16 -1.62
C SER A 117 -4.39 -9.63 -2.89
N SER A 118 -3.08 -9.88 -3.00
CA SER A 118 -2.29 -9.61 -4.19
C SER A 118 -1.86 -10.93 -4.82
N PHE A 119 -1.74 -10.96 -6.15
CA PHE A 119 -1.12 -12.08 -6.86
C PHE A 119 0.34 -12.29 -6.43
N LEU A 120 0.99 -11.24 -5.92
CA LEU A 120 2.36 -11.30 -5.38
C LEU A 120 2.49 -12.28 -4.21
N ALA A 121 1.40 -12.64 -3.54
CA ALA A 121 1.41 -13.59 -2.43
C ALA A 121 1.55 -15.05 -2.87
N ALA A 122 1.48 -15.32 -4.18
CA ALA A 122 1.66 -16.67 -4.71
C ALA A 122 3.16 -17.07 -4.67
N PRO A 123 3.48 -18.34 -4.35
CA PRO A 123 4.86 -18.77 -4.10
C PRO A 123 5.85 -18.45 -5.22
N GLU A 124 5.41 -18.56 -6.47
CA GLU A 124 6.23 -18.27 -7.64
C GLU A 124 6.61 -16.79 -7.77
N TRP A 125 5.77 -15.87 -7.28
CA TRP A 125 6.04 -14.43 -7.26
C TRP A 125 6.88 -14.04 -6.05
N MET A 126 6.62 -14.65 -4.88
CA MET A 126 7.46 -14.50 -3.69
C MET A 126 8.91 -14.95 -3.96
N LYS A 127 9.10 -16.00 -4.76
CA LYS A 127 10.44 -16.44 -5.18
C LYS A 127 11.16 -15.38 -6.01
N VAL A 128 10.46 -14.67 -6.90
CA VAL A 128 11.05 -13.57 -7.68
C VAL A 128 11.48 -12.45 -6.75
N THR A 129 10.67 -12.06 -5.77
CA THR A 129 11.03 -10.99 -4.84
C THR A 129 12.13 -11.38 -3.88
N GLN A 130 12.19 -12.64 -3.43
CA GLN A 130 13.29 -13.16 -2.63
C GLN A 130 14.63 -13.06 -3.38
N ASN A 131 14.67 -13.47 -4.65
CA ASN A 131 15.88 -13.34 -5.46
C ASN A 131 16.33 -11.87 -5.60
N LEU A 132 15.38 -10.93 -5.69
CA LEU A 132 15.69 -9.49 -5.73
C LEU A 132 16.34 -9.02 -4.42
N SER A 133 15.82 -9.44 -3.27
CA SER A 133 16.41 -9.15 -1.96
C SER A 133 17.82 -9.72 -1.85
N GLU A 134 18.02 -10.97 -2.25
CA GLU A 134 19.33 -11.66 -2.18
C GLU A 134 20.39 -11.00 -3.07
N GLU A 135 20.02 -10.54 -4.27
CA GLU A 135 20.93 -9.82 -5.17
C GLU A 135 21.32 -8.42 -4.65
N ALA A 136 20.41 -7.73 -3.97
CA ALA A 136 20.69 -6.44 -3.33
C ALA A 136 21.58 -6.59 -2.08
N ASN A 137 21.53 -7.76 -1.43
CA ASN A 137 22.14 -8.07 -0.12
C ASN A 137 23.66 -8.38 -0.13
N ILE A 138 24.44 -7.95 -1.14
CA ILE A 138 25.90 -8.10 -1.07
C ILE A 138 26.51 -7.19 0.03
N GLN A 139 25.78 -6.16 0.50
CA GLN A 139 26.25 -5.20 1.52
C GLN A 139 25.25 -4.86 2.65
N SER A 140 23.94 -4.99 2.46
CA SER A 140 22.93 -4.79 3.52
C SER A 140 22.42 -6.13 4.06
N ARG A 141 22.03 -6.19 5.35
CA ARG A 141 21.39 -7.39 5.93
C ARG A 141 19.88 -7.46 5.67
N VAL A 142 19.25 -6.31 5.39
CA VAL A 142 17.79 -6.17 5.30
C VAL A 142 17.44 -5.09 4.26
N SER A 143 16.37 -5.29 3.49
CA SER A 143 15.94 -4.41 2.40
C SER A 143 14.48 -3.92 2.53
N VAL A 144 14.13 -2.87 1.78
CA VAL A 144 12.74 -2.44 1.57
C VAL A 144 11.90 -3.58 0.95
N ASP A 145 12.52 -4.47 0.19
CA ASP A 145 11.82 -5.58 -0.47
C ASP A 145 11.25 -6.58 0.54
N ASP A 146 11.95 -6.78 1.66
CA ASP A 146 11.51 -7.69 2.71
C ASP A 146 10.26 -7.17 3.42
N ILE A 147 10.18 -5.85 3.67
CA ILE A 147 8.97 -5.24 4.23
C ILE A 147 7.80 -5.24 3.24
N LEU A 148 8.06 -5.06 1.94
CA LEU A 148 7.04 -5.19 0.91
C LEU A 148 6.44 -6.61 0.87
N ASN A 149 7.28 -7.64 0.99
CA ASN A 149 6.84 -9.03 1.08
C ASN A 149 5.96 -9.26 2.32
N MET A 150 6.36 -8.72 3.48
CA MET A 150 5.54 -8.82 4.69
C MET A 150 4.19 -8.12 4.55
N ILE A 151 4.12 -6.96 3.89
CA ILE A 151 2.86 -6.27 3.59
C ILE A 151 1.94 -7.16 2.75
N VAL A 152 2.47 -7.80 1.70
CA VAL A 152 1.70 -8.72 0.85
C VAL A 152 1.10 -9.86 1.65
N LEU A 153 1.90 -10.49 2.52
CA LEU A 153 1.45 -11.59 3.37
C LEU A 153 0.41 -11.12 4.41
N CYS A 154 0.62 -9.96 5.04
CA CYS A 154 -0.34 -9.35 5.96
C CYS A 154 -1.67 -9.04 5.28
N SER A 155 -1.65 -8.56 4.03
CA SER A 155 -2.87 -8.27 3.26
C SER A 155 -3.63 -9.54 2.89
N ARG A 156 -2.92 -10.60 2.49
CA ARG A 156 -3.53 -11.92 2.26
C ARG A 156 -4.18 -12.47 3.54
N LEU A 157 -3.49 -12.36 4.67
CA LEU A 157 -4.00 -12.77 5.97
C LEU A 157 -5.23 -11.96 6.38
N ARG A 158 -5.25 -10.63 6.14
CA ARG A 158 -6.41 -9.77 6.40
C ARG A 158 -7.64 -10.25 5.62
N ALA A 159 -7.48 -10.57 4.33
CA ALA A 159 -8.58 -11.03 3.49
C ALA A 159 -9.19 -12.34 4.02
N ARG A 160 -8.34 -13.32 4.39
CA ARG A 160 -8.77 -14.60 4.97
C ARG A 160 -9.42 -14.42 6.34
N THR A 161 -8.80 -13.63 7.20
CA THR A 161 -9.30 -13.32 8.54
C THR A 161 -10.66 -12.62 8.48
N GLY A 162 -10.80 -11.60 7.64
CA GLY A 162 -12.08 -10.90 7.49
C GLY A 162 -13.18 -11.80 6.93
N GLN A 163 -12.85 -12.72 6.01
CA GLN A 163 -13.82 -13.71 5.53
C GLN A 163 -14.23 -14.69 6.62
N PHE A 164 -13.27 -15.17 7.40
CA PHE A 164 -13.51 -16.07 8.53
C PHE A 164 -14.45 -15.44 9.56
N ILE A 165 -14.14 -14.21 10.02
CA ILE A 165 -14.97 -13.50 11.00
C ILE A 165 -16.38 -13.23 10.47
N ARG A 166 -16.54 -12.82 9.20
CA ARG A 166 -17.87 -12.64 8.60
C ARG A 166 -18.69 -13.93 8.60
N THR A 167 -18.07 -15.06 8.25
CA THR A 167 -18.73 -16.37 8.29
C THR A 167 -19.11 -16.74 9.73
N TYR A 168 -18.18 -16.61 10.68
CA TYR A 168 -18.42 -16.89 12.10
C TYR A 168 -19.60 -16.07 12.65
N ALA A 169 -19.61 -14.75 12.41
CA ALA A 169 -20.65 -13.85 12.90
C ALA A 169 -22.02 -14.11 12.25
N SER A 170 -22.07 -14.67 11.03
CA SER A 170 -23.32 -14.96 10.32
C SER A 170 -24.00 -16.25 10.78
N PHE A 171 -23.26 -17.15 11.42
CA PHE A 171 -23.77 -18.46 11.88
C PHE A 171 -23.51 -18.68 13.38
N PRO A 172 -24.11 -17.86 14.27
CA PRO A 172 -23.96 -18.02 15.70
C PRO A 172 -24.53 -19.38 16.14
N GLY A 173 -23.66 -20.27 16.66
CA GLY A 173 -24.04 -21.59 17.18
C GLY A 173 -23.59 -22.79 16.33
N VAL A 174 -22.98 -22.58 15.17
CA VAL A 174 -22.19 -23.63 14.51
C VAL A 174 -20.84 -23.69 15.21
N GLU A 175 -20.40 -24.90 15.62
CA GLU A 175 -19.01 -25.12 16.02
C GLU A 175 -18.12 -24.84 14.80
N VAL A 176 -17.68 -23.59 14.67
CA VAL A 176 -16.66 -23.24 13.69
C VAL A 176 -15.39 -23.97 14.12
N PRO A 177 -14.71 -24.72 13.22
CA PRO A 177 -13.55 -25.48 13.60
C PRO A 177 -12.52 -24.55 14.26
N SER A 178 -12.22 -24.80 15.54
CA SER A 178 -11.16 -24.11 16.30
C SER A 178 -9.83 -24.10 15.54
N ILE A 179 -9.61 -25.09 14.67
CA ILE A 179 -8.44 -25.24 13.81
C ILE A 179 -8.25 -24.03 12.86
N ASP A 180 -9.29 -23.58 12.16
CA ASP A 180 -9.16 -22.47 11.19
C ASP A 180 -8.79 -21.16 11.91
N ALA A 181 -9.40 -20.90 13.07
CA ALA A 181 -9.07 -19.76 13.91
C ALA A 181 -7.62 -19.85 14.40
N LEU A 182 -7.19 -21.02 14.85
CA LEU A 182 -5.83 -21.26 15.33
C LEU A 182 -4.80 -21.11 14.20
N GLU A 183 -5.09 -21.59 12.99
CA GLU A 183 -4.22 -21.41 11.82
C GLU A 183 -4.04 -19.93 11.48
N LEU A 184 -5.14 -19.16 11.44
CA LEU A 184 -5.08 -17.73 11.16
C LEU A 184 -4.33 -16.95 12.25
N ALA A 185 -4.52 -17.30 13.51
CA ALA A 185 -3.79 -16.71 14.62
C ALA A 185 -2.29 -17.05 14.55
N THR A 186 -1.97 -18.31 14.25
CA THR A 186 -0.59 -18.82 14.14
C THR A 186 0.16 -18.12 13.01
N GLU A 187 -0.45 -17.97 11.81
CA GLU A 187 0.14 -17.19 10.72
C GLU A 187 0.36 -15.73 11.12
N GLY A 188 -0.56 -15.15 11.90
CA GLY A 188 -0.39 -13.82 12.45
C GLY A 188 0.81 -13.69 13.39
N PHE A 189 0.99 -14.65 14.31
CA PHE A 189 2.15 -14.66 15.21
C PHE A 189 3.46 -14.80 14.44
N TYR A 190 3.51 -15.66 13.42
CA TYR A 190 4.68 -15.76 12.55
C TYR A 190 5.01 -14.44 11.83
N LEU A 191 4.00 -13.72 11.33
CA LEU A 191 4.22 -12.42 10.69
C LEU A 191 4.64 -11.35 11.70
N ARG A 192 4.14 -11.39 12.94
CA ARG A 192 4.56 -10.50 14.02
C ARG A 192 6.03 -10.71 14.36
N ASP A 193 6.43 -11.96 14.58
CA ASP A 193 7.81 -12.35 14.86
C ASP A 193 8.76 -11.97 13.71
N ALA A 194 8.32 -12.16 12.46
CA ALA A 194 9.08 -11.74 11.29
C ALA A 194 9.27 -10.21 11.21
N LEU A 195 8.24 -9.42 11.52
CA LEU A 195 8.32 -7.96 11.57
C LEU A 195 9.28 -7.48 12.67
N GLU A 196 9.21 -8.10 13.86
CA GLU A 196 10.08 -7.77 14.98
C GLU A 196 11.54 -8.12 14.68
N THR A 197 11.78 -9.32 14.14
CA THR A 197 13.11 -9.74 13.68
C THR A 197 13.66 -8.79 12.62
N TRP A 198 12.85 -8.46 11.60
CA TRP A 198 13.22 -7.50 10.58
C TRP A 198 13.63 -6.15 11.17
N LYS A 199 12.90 -5.65 12.18
CA LYS A 199 13.21 -4.37 12.83
C LYS A 199 14.51 -4.39 13.62
N LEU A 200 14.85 -5.52 14.25
CA LEU A 200 16.11 -5.70 14.97
C LEU A 200 17.30 -5.75 14.01
N ASP A 201 17.12 -6.40 12.85
CA ASP A 201 18.17 -6.55 11.84
C ASP A 201 18.29 -5.35 10.90
N ALA A 202 17.24 -4.50 10.84
CA ALA A 202 17.18 -3.33 9.97
C ALA A 202 18.33 -2.36 10.26
N SER A 203 19.25 -2.27 9.31
CA SER A 203 20.39 -1.36 9.35
C SER A 203 20.51 -0.65 8.01
N PHE A 204 20.45 0.68 8.05
CA PHE A 204 20.54 1.54 6.87
C PHE A 204 21.77 2.43 6.99
N SER A 205 22.53 2.52 5.91
CA SER A 205 23.60 3.52 5.80
C SER A 205 23.04 4.92 5.57
N SER A 206 23.84 5.96 5.81
CA SER A 206 23.43 7.35 5.53
C SER A 206 23.08 7.58 4.05
N ALA A 207 23.69 6.82 3.12
CA ALA A 207 23.38 6.87 1.70
C ALA A 207 21.98 6.34 1.36
N GLN A 208 21.39 5.53 2.25
CA GLN A 208 20.08 4.89 2.09
C GLN A 208 19.00 5.61 2.90
N HIS A 209 19.18 6.91 3.19
CA HIS A 209 18.25 7.67 4.03
C HIS A 209 16.80 7.62 3.53
N ASN A 210 16.57 7.73 2.22
CA ASN A 210 15.21 7.64 1.65
C ASN A 210 14.62 6.24 1.81
N GLU A 211 15.41 5.20 1.58
CA GLU A 211 14.98 3.81 1.78
C GLU A 211 14.64 3.55 3.25
N MET A 212 15.46 4.06 4.17
CA MET A 212 15.24 3.98 5.61
C MET A 212 13.91 4.63 5.99
N LEU A 213 13.66 5.87 5.56
CA LEU A 213 12.41 6.59 5.87
C LEU A 213 11.18 5.80 5.40
N LEU A 214 11.23 5.29 4.17
CA LEU A 214 10.15 4.49 3.61
C LEU A 214 9.96 3.18 4.38
N ALA A 215 11.04 2.43 4.60
CA ALA A 215 11.01 1.14 5.26
C ALA A 215 10.50 1.24 6.71
N MET A 216 10.95 2.25 7.46
CA MET A 216 10.52 2.47 8.84
C MET A 216 9.04 2.87 8.91
N SER A 217 8.59 3.73 8.00
CA SER A 217 7.17 4.11 7.89
C SER A 217 6.31 2.88 7.55
N TYR A 218 6.77 2.04 6.62
CA TYR A 218 6.08 0.81 6.22
C TYR A 218 6.07 -0.22 7.34
N TYR A 219 7.16 -0.37 8.09
CA TYR A 219 7.21 -1.23 9.27
C TYR A 219 6.15 -0.84 10.30
N SER A 220 6.13 0.43 10.74
CA SER A 220 5.16 0.87 11.74
C SER A 220 3.72 0.73 11.24
N ALA A 221 3.45 1.07 9.98
CA ALA A 221 2.12 0.90 9.39
C ALA A 221 1.71 -0.57 9.28
N THR A 222 2.62 -1.45 8.86
CA THR A 222 2.36 -2.89 8.73
C THR A 222 2.15 -3.54 10.10
N SER A 223 2.91 -3.13 11.10
CA SER A 223 2.73 -3.58 12.49
C SER A 223 1.34 -3.24 13.02
N ILE A 224 0.85 -2.02 12.81
CA ILE A 224 -0.50 -1.65 13.22
C ILE A 224 -1.57 -2.35 12.36
N TYR A 225 -1.34 -2.47 11.05
CA TYR A 225 -2.27 -3.14 10.14
C TYR A 225 -2.45 -4.62 10.52
N LEU A 226 -1.36 -5.34 10.83
CA LEU A 226 -1.41 -6.73 11.28
C LEU A 226 -2.20 -6.87 12.59
N SER A 227 -2.01 -5.98 13.56
CA SER A 227 -2.85 -5.95 14.78
C SER A 227 -4.32 -5.77 14.43
N GLY A 228 -4.61 -4.88 13.47
CA GLY A 228 -5.94 -4.61 12.94
C GLY A 228 -6.60 -5.78 12.20
N ASN A 229 -5.87 -6.84 11.87
CA ASN A 229 -6.51 -8.06 11.41
C ASN A 229 -7.41 -8.68 12.50
N TYR A 230 -7.11 -8.42 13.77
CA TYR A 230 -7.73 -9.07 14.91
C TYR A 230 -8.44 -8.10 15.86
N ASP A 231 -7.83 -6.95 16.16
CA ASP A 231 -8.30 -6.09 17.26
C ASP A 231 -9.66 -5.41 17.03
N TYR A 232 -10.06 -5.17 15.79
CA TYR A 232 -11.43 -4.69 15.46
C TYR A 232 -12.50 -5.72 15.83
N ASP A 233 -12.16 -7.01 15.84
CA ASP A 233 -13.07 -8.14 16.06
C ASP A 233 -12.66 -8.96 17.28
N LEU A 234 -11.94 -8.36 18.24
CA LEU A 234 -11.28 -9.06 19.34
C LEU A 234 -12.23 -9.93 20.18
N HIS A 235 -13.47 -9.48 20.35
CA HIS A 235 -14.51 -10.21 21.09
C HIS A 235 -14.84 -11.57 20.45
N HIS A 236 -14.82 -11.68 19.12
CA HIS A 236 -15.01 -12.95 18.42
C HIS A 236 -13.85 -13.91 18.69
N TRP A 237 -12.60 -13.41 18.64
CA TRP A 237 -11.39 -14.18 18.96
C TRP A 237 -11.39 -14.70 20.39
N GLN A 238 -11.80 -13.86 21.34
CA GLN A 238 -11.96 -14.23 22.74
C GLN A 238 -13.05 -15.28 22.95
N ALA A 239 -14.19 -15.16 22.24
CA ALA A 239 -15.27 -16.15 22.30
C ALA A 239 -14.83 -17.53 21.78
N MET A 240 -13.91 -17.58 20.81
CA MET A 240 -13.28 -18.81 20.33
C MET A 240 -12.13 -19.30 21.23
N THR A 241 -11.79 -18.56 22.29
CA THR A 241 -10.64 -18.84 23.18
C THR A 241 -9.30 -18.94 22.43
N VAL A 242 -9.13 -18.16 21.35
CA VAL A 242 -7.91 -18.12 20.55
C VAL A 242 -7.13 -16.82 20.83
N ALA A 243 -5.87 -16.96 21.23
CA ALA A 243 -4.96 -15.83 21.38
C ALA A 243 -4.55 -15.28 20.00
N VAL A 244 -4.34 -13.97 19.91
CA VAL A 244 -4.06 -13.27 18.64
C VAL A 244 -2.95 -12.21 18.80
N PRO A 245 -2.16 -11.93 17.76
CA PRO A 245 -0.97 -11.05 17.82
C PRO A 245 -1.34 -9.55 17.76
N VAL A 246 -2.12 -9.09 18.73
CA VAL A 246 -2.54 -7.68 18.84
C VAL A 246 -1.50 -6.84 19.58
N LEU A 247 -1.36 -5.58 19.18
CA LEU A 247 -0.53 -4.61 19.86
C LEU A 247 -1.28 -3.96 21.03
N SER A 248 -0.53 -3.56 22.05
CA SER A 248 -1.04 -2.69 23.10
C SER A 248 -1.33 -1.28 22.57
N ARG A 249 -2.09 -0.51 23.36
CA ARG A 249 -2.41 0.88 23.03
C ARG A 249 -1.15 1.74 22.89
N ASP A 250 -0.18 1.58 23.78
CA ASP A 250 1.04 2.39 23.81
C ASP A 250 1.93 2.08 22.59
N GLU A 251 1.99 0.81 22.18
CA GLU A 251 2.69 0.41 20.95
C GLU A 251 2.02 1.00 19.70
N ILE A 252 0.68 1.02 19.64
CA ILE A 252 -0.04 1.66 18.53
C ILE A 252 0.26 3.16 18.47
N VAL A 253 0.22 3.86 19.61
CA VAL A 253 0.52 5.29 19.69
C VAL A 253 1.94 5.57 19.20
N LYS A 254 2.93 4.80 19.68
CA LYS A 254 4.31 4.92 19.23
C LYS A 254 4.46 4.71 17.73
N HIS A 255 3.83 3.68 17.17
CA HIS A 255 3.88 3.46 15.72
C HIS A 255 3.19 4.58 14.91
N VAL A 256 2.10 5.16 15.41
CA VAL A 256 1.45 6.33 14.80
C VAL A 256 2.41 7.53 14.77
N GLU A 257 3.10 7.79 15.87
CA GLU A 257 4.10 8.86 15.97
C GLU A 257 5.27 8.63 15.00
N ASP A 258 5.80 7.40 14.95
CA ASP A 258 6.87 7.01 14.02
C ASP A 258 6.46 7.23 12.56
N ILE A 259 5.23 6.86 12.17
CA ILE A 259 4.70 7.09 10.82
C ILE A 259 4.65 8.58 10.51
N LEU A 260 4.12 9.39 11.44
CA LEU A 260 3.98 10.83 11.24
C LEU A 260 5.35 11.52 11.14
N GLN A 261 6.30 11.16 12.00
CA GLN A 261 7.66 11.70 11.97
C GLN A 261 8.35 11.37 10.66
N THR A 262 8.42 10.08 10.31
CA THR A 262 9.10 9.60 9.08
C THR A 262 8.46 10.17 7.82
N THR A 263 7.12 10.27 7.78
CA THR A 263 6.41 10.84 6.63
C THR A 263 6.66 12.33 6.49
N ARG A 264 6.63 13.10 7.58
CA ARG A 264 6.92 14.54 7.53
C ARG A 264 8.34 14.82 7.07
N GLU A 265 9.30 14.02 7.53
CA GLU A 265 10.69 14.12 7.08
C GLU A 265 10.79 13.78 5.59
N ALA A 266 10.23 12.65 5.16
CA ALA A 266 10.23 12.23 3.76
C ALA A 266 9.61 13.28 2.82
N LEU A 267 8.45 13.84 3.18
CA LEU A 267 7.77 14.86 2.38
C LEU A 267 8.55 16.17 2.28
N ARG A 268 9.43 16.48 3.25
CA ARG A 268 10.21 17.73 3.29
C ARG A 268 11.55 17.62 2.59
N SER A 269 12.26 16.50 2.76
CA SER A 269 13.68 16.41 2.41
C SER A 269 14.03 15.26 1.46
N SER A 270 13.13 14.30 1.22
CA SER A 270 13.44 13.14 0.40
C SER A 270 13.09 13.33 -1.09
N THR A 271 13.57 12.42 -1.93
CA THR A 271 13.16 12.31 -3.34
C THR A 271 12.06 11.27 -3.55
N LEU A 272 11.50 10.71 -2.47
CA LEU A 272 10.42 9.74 -2.56
C LEU A 272 9.17 10.41 -3.12
N SER A 273 8.40 9.64 -3.89
CA SER A 273 7.08 10.10 -4.32
C SER A 273 6.17 10.24 -3.09
N PRO A 274 5.50 11.40 -2.90
CA PRO A 274 4.53 11.58 -1.82
C PRO A 274 3.45 10.50 -1.76
N LEU A 275 3.12 9.90 -2.91
CA LEU A 275 2.14 8.83 -3.03
C LEU A 275 2.49 7.59 -2.20
N LEU A 276 3.78 7.30 -1.98
CA LEU A 276 4.21 6.14 -1.20
C LEU A 276 3.76 6.23 0.27
N HIS A 277 3.44 7.43 0.75
CA HIS A 277 3.01 7.66 2.13
C HIS A 277 1.51 7.52 2.35
N LEU A 278 0.70 7.27 1.30
CA LEU A 278 -0.74 7.09 1.42
C LEU A 278 -1.11 5.91 2.33
N PHE A 279 -0.48 4.75 2.14
CA PHE A 279 -0.75 3.58 3.00
C PHE A 279 -0.42 3.85 4.48
N PRO A 280 0.79 4.30 4.84
CA PRO A 280 1.12 4.59 6.23
C PRO A 280 0.20 5.65 6.85
N LEU A 281 -0.08 6.74 6.13
CA LEU A 281 -0.96 7.80 6.63
C LEU A 281 -2.39 7.34 6.86
N ARG A 282 -2.93 6.47 5.99
CA ARG A 282 -4.25 5.88 6.19
C ARG A 282 -4.30 5.04 7.47
N VAL A 283 -3.29 4.19 7.70
CA VAL A 283 -3.21 3.37 8.92
C VAL A 283 -3.08 4.24 10.17
N ALA A 284 -2.19 5.24 10.15
CA ALA A 284 -2.02 6.16 11.25
C ALA A 284 -3.31 6.94 11.55
N GLY A 285 -3.99 7.43 10.50
CA GLY A 285 -5.26 8.12 10.61
C GLY A 285 -6.35 7.26 11.23
N ALA A 286 -6.48 6.00 10.78
CA ALA A 286 -7.48 5.07 11.30
C ALA A 286 -7.31 4.77 12.80
N ARG A 287 -6.12 5.03 13.35
CA ARG A 287 -5.75 4.76 14.74
C ARG A 287 -5.53 6.02 15.57
N SER A 288 -5.67 7.20 14.96
CA SER A 288 -5.51 8.49 15.61
C SER A 288 -6.70 8.78 16.52
N ARG A 289 -6.43 8.82 17.84
CA ARG A 289 -7.45 9.09 18.86
C ARG A 289 -7.42 10.52 19.37
N GLU A 290 -6.29 11.20 19.19
CA GLU A 290 -6.09 12.56 19.65
C GLU A 290 -6.26 13.57 18.51
N HIS A 291 -6.73 14.77 18.84
CA HIS A 291 -6.89 15.86 17.87
C HIS A 291 -5.55 16.19 17.18
N SER A 292 -4.45 16.23 17.94
CA SER A 292 -3.10 16.47 17.46
C SER A 292 -2.67 15.47 16.38
N GLN A 293 -2.92 14.17 16.60
CA GLN A 293 -2.62 13.09 15.66
C GLN A 293 -3.49 13.20 14.40
N ARG A 294 -4.80 13.43 14.56
CA ARG A 294 -5.72 13.59 13.42
C ARG A 294 -5.31 14.77 12.54
N GLN A 295 -5.05 15.93 13.17
CA GLN A 295 -4.54 17.11 12.48
C GLN A 295 -3.23 16.83 11.74
N ALA A 296 -2.28 16.16 12.40
CA ALA A 296 -1.01 15.77 11.81
C ALA A 296 -1.17 14.90 10.55
N VAL A 297 -2.07 13.91 10.59
CA VAL A 297 -2.37 13.05 9.44
C VAL A 297 -3.00 13.88 8.31
N THR A 298 -3.96 14.74 8.64
CA THR A 298 -4.61 15.64 7.66
C THR A 298 -3.60 16.55 6.97
N GLU A 299 -2.70 17.18 7.71
CA GLU A 299 -1.63 18.02 7.16
C GLU A 299 -0.75 17.24 6.16
N CYS A 300 -0.29 16.05 6.53
CA CYS A 300 0.51 15.20 5.64
C CYS A 300 -0.28 14.79 4.38
N LEU A 301 -1.55 14.40 4.51
CA LEU A 301 -2.39 14.04 3.36
C LEU A 301 -2.67 15.23 2.45
N LEU A 302 -2.81 16.44 3.01
CA LEU A 302 -2.93 17.67 2.21
C LEU A 302 -1.65 17.97 1.43
N GLU A 303 -0.47 17.70 2.00
CA GLU A 303 0.80 17.79 1.27
C GLU A 303 0.86 16.78 0.11
N VAL A 304 0.43 15.54 0.31
CA VAL A 304 0.34 14.55 -0.78
C VAL A 304 -0.67 15.00 -1.85
N LYS A 305 -1.82 15.54 -1.42
CA LYS A 305 -2.90 16.03 -2.29
C LYS A 305 -2.47 17.12 -3.26
N LYS A 306 -1.44 17.92 -2.92
CA LYS A 306 -0.88 18.94 -3.84
C LYS A 306 -0.43 18.35 -5.17
N GLN A 307 0.00 17.09 -5.18
CA GLN A 307 0.43 16.40 -6.41
C GLN A 307 -0.53 15.28 -6.82
N PHE A 308 -1.12 14.56 -5.86
CA PHE A 308 -1.94 13.39 -6.15
C PHE A 308 -3.36 13.57 -5.61
N ALA A 309 -4.30 13.85 -6.50
CA ALA A 309 -5.70 14.06 -6.14
C ALA A 309 -6.30 12.91 -5.32
N VAL A 310 -5.84 11.67 -5.53
CA VAL A 310 -6.30 10.48 -4.81
C VAL A 310 -6.18 10.57 -3.28
N ALA A 311 -5.29 11.40 -2.74
CA ALA A 311 -5.19 11.64 -1.30
C ALA A 311 -6.51 12.15 -0.70
N ASN A 312 -7.37 12.76 -1.52
CA ASN A 312 -8.70 13.19 -1.13
C ASN A 312 -9.61 12.03 -0.69
N ALA A 313 -9.51 10.85 -1.32
CA ALA A 313 -10.30 9.69 -0.92
C ALA A 313 -10.01 9.30 0.54
N MET A 314 -8.72 9.34 0.95
CA MET A 314 -8.31 9.04 2.32
C MET A 314 -8.73 10.12 3.31
N LEU A 315 -8.66 11.39 2.91
CA LEU A 315 -9.15 12.50 3.74
C LEU A 315 -10.64 12.34 4.06
N VAL A 316 -11.47 12.02 3.05
CA VAL A 316 -12.90 11.79 3.23
C VAL A 316 -13.16 10.56 4.10
N GLU A 317 -12.51 9.42 3.81
CA GLU A 317 -12.64 8.19 4.60
C GLU A 317 -12.31 8.41 6.08
N LEU A 318 -11.22 9.13 6.37
CA LEU A 318 -10.79 9.39 7.74
C LEU A 318 -11.71 10.37 8.47
N ASP A 319 -12.22 11.40 7.79
CA ASP A 319 -13.17 12.35 8.36
C ASP A 319 -14.48 11.65 8.78
N GLU A 320 -15.00 10.77 7.92
CA GLU A 320 -16.16 9.92 8.22
C GLU A 320 -15.88 9.01 9.43
N LEU A 321 -14.73 8.33 9.44
CA LEU A 321 -14.33 7.45 10.55
C LEU A 321 -14.22 8.21 11.88
N TRP A 322 -13.60 9.38 11.86
CA TRP A 322 -13.38 10.23 13.04
C TRP A 322 -14.68 10.84 13.57
N SER A 323 -15.65 11.08 12.71
CA SER A 323 -17.00 11.53 13.07
C SER A 323 -17.79 10.44 13.80
N LEU A 324 -17.59 9.17 13.44
CA LEU A 324 -18.21 8.01 14.10
C LEU A 324 -17.54 7.64 15.43
N SER A 325 -16.27 8.03 15.62
CA SER A 325 -15.49 7.77 16.83
C SER A 325 -14.98 9.09 17.43
N PRO A 326 -15.84 9.86 18.13
CA PRO A 326 -15.45 11.14 18.70
C PRO A 326 -14.28 11.00 19.69
N ILE A 327 -13.46 12.05 19.76
CA ILE A 327 -12.29 12.10 20.64
C ILE A 327 -12.75 11.84 22.08
N GLN A 328 -12.09 10.90 22.76
CA GLN A 328 -12.28 10.75 24.21
C GLN A 328 -11.73 12.00 24.88
N THR A 329 -12.62 12.91 25.27
CA THR A 329 -12.26 13.99 26.19
C THR A 329 -11.82 13.34 27.51
N PRO A 330 -10.73 13.81 28.13
CA PRO A 330 -10.48 13.46 29.53
C PRO A 330 -11.73 13.86 30.32
N LEU A 331 -12.29 12.94 31.08
CA LEU A 331 -13.24 13.30 32.12
C LEU A 331 -12.45 14.17 33.10
N ASP A 332 -12.74 15.47 33.10
CA ASP A 332 -12.29 16.39 34.13
C ASP A 332 -12.75 15.83 35.49
N SER A 333 -11.81 15.29 36.25
CA SER A 333 -12.01 14.82 37.63
C SER A 333 -11.57 15.88 38.63
#